data_AF-A0A1J3EQY0-F1
#
_entry.id   AF-A0A1J3EQY0-F1
#
_cell.length_a   1.000
_cell.length_b   1.000
_cell.length_c   1.000
_cell.angle_alpha   90.00
_cell.angle_beta   90.00
_cell.angle_gamma   90.00
#
_symmetry.space_group_name_H-M   'P 1'
#
loop_
_entity.id
_entity.type
_entity.pdbx_description
1 polymer ?
#
loop_
_entity_poly.entity_id
_entity_poly.type
_entity_poly.pdbx_seq_one_letter_code
_entity_poly.pdbx_strand_id
1 'polypeptide(L)'
;KRVMVSDGGTRFSTTTNKDGVSIESQRIYHFLNTSTFTEYTVLDSACVVKIDPNAPLKQMSLLSCGVSTGVGAAWNTAKVKEGKTIAVF
;
A
#
# COMPACT_ATOMS: atom_id res chain seq x y z
N LYS A 1 6.19 -10.08 18.29
CA LYS A 1 4.99 -9.23 18.06
C LYS A 1 4.37 -9.69 16.74
N ARG A 2 3.10 -10.14 16.71
CA ARG A 2 2.42 -10.44 15.44
C ARG A 2 2.06 -9.12 14.75
N VAL A 3 2.35 -8.99 13.46
CA VAL A 3 2.06 -7.81 12.64
C VAL A 3 0.95 -8.17 11.66
N MET A 4 0.12 -7.21 11.26
CA MET A 4 -0.97 -7.41 10.30
C MET A 4 -2.01 -8.45 10.77
N VAL A 5 -2.35 -8.45 12.06
CA VAL A 5 -3.42 -9.31 12.57
C VAL A 5 -4.76 -8.75 12.08
N SER A 6 -5.49 -9.54 11.30
CA SER A 6 -6.85 -9.19 10.88
C SER A 6 -7.80 -9.21 12.08
N ASP A 7 -8.60 -8.14 12.21
CA ASP A 7 -9.68 -8.06 13.20
C ASP A 7 -11.05 -8.46 12.61
N GLY A 8 -11.07 -8.95 11.36
CA GLY A 8 -12.29 -9.34 10.64
C GLY A 8 -13.18 -8.17 10.22
N GLY A 9 -12.75 -6.92 10.44
CA GLY A 9 -13.51 -5.72 10.13
C GLY A 9 -13.10 -5.03 8.82
N THR A 10 -13.93 -4.11 8.37
CA THR A 10 -13.56 -3.11 7.35
C THR A 10 -13.50 -1.74 8.00
N ARG A 11 -12.78 -0.81 7.37
CA ARG A 11 -12.73 0.61 7.80
C ARG A 11 -13.50 1.52 6.87
N PHE A 12 -14.07 0.94 5.82
CA PHE A 12 -14.79 1.63 4.77
C PHE A 12 -16.18 1.00 4.64
N SER A 13 -17.18 1.85 4.43
CA SER A 13 -18.56 1.48 4.14
C SER A 13 -19.17 2.53 3.21
N THR A 14 -20.05 2.12 2.31
CA THR A 14 -20.92 3.03 1.57
C THR A 14 -22.10 3.44 2.43
N THR A 15 -22.73 4.56 2.11
CA THR A 15 -24.06 4.94 2.60
C THR A 15 -24.91 5.30 1.41
N THR A 16 -25.88 4.45 1.06
CA THR A 16 -26.81 4.71 -0.04
C THR A 16 -28.15 5.15 0.53
N ASN A 17 -28.62 6.33 0.12
CA ASN A 17 -29.98 6.78 0.36
C ASN A 17 -30.87 6.29 -0.78
N LYS A 18 -31.62 5.20 -0.57
CA LYS A 18 -32.50 4.65 -1.61
C LYS A 18 -33.75 5.51 -1.83
N ASP A 19 -34.31 6.08 -0.77
CA ASP A 19 -35.59 6.82 -0.83
C ASP A 19 -35.59 8.15 -0.04
N GLY A 20 -34.41 8.71 0.29
CA GLY A 20 -34.28 9.91 1.13
C GLY A 20 -34.57 9.71 2.62
N VAL A 21 -34.98 8.50 3.02
CA VAL A 21 -35.28 8.10 4.41
C VAL A 21 -34.49 6.84 4.84
N SER A 22 -34.18 5.94 3.90
CA SER A 22 -33.49 4.67 4.16
C SER A 22 -31.98 4.78 3.86
N ILE A 23 -31.14 4.66 4.89
CA ILE A 23 -29.68 4.54 4.75
C ILE A 23 -29.30 3.06 4.76
N GLU A 24 -28.80 2.56 3.63
CA GLU A 24 -28.17 1.25 3.57
C GLU A 24 -26.64 1.39 3.66
N SER A 25 -26.03 0.64 4.57
CA SER A 25 -24.58 0.62 4.77
C SER A 25 -23.98 -0.69 4.28
N GLN A 26 -23.18 -0.65 3.22
CA GLN A 26 -22.45 -1.81 2.71
C GLN A 26 -20.97 -1.71 3.02
N ARG A 27 -20.36 -2.77 3.55
CA ARG A 27 -18.91 -2.82 3.84
C ARG A 27 -18.09 -2.83 2.55
N ILE A 28 -17.03 -2.05 2.51
CA ILE A 28 -16.01 -2.07 1.45
C ILE A 28 -14.76 -2.74 2.01
N TYR A 29 -14.31 -3.81 1.36
CA TYR A 29 -13.11 -4.53 1.77
C TYR A 29 -11.84 -3.75 1.52
N HIS A 30 -10.84 -3.98 2.38
CA HIS A 30 -9.50 -3.45 2.19
C HIS A 30 -8.76 -4.17 1.07
N PHE A 31 -7.83 -3.47 0.44
CA PHE A 31 -6.93 -4.04 -0.56
C PHE A 31 -5.47 -3.85 -0.13
N LEU A 32 -4.71 -4.95 -0.17
CA LEU A 32 -3.28 -5.00 0.18
C LEU A 32 -2.91 -4.36 1.54
N ASN A 33 -3.83 -4.32 2.50
CA ASN A 33 -3.67 -3.64 3.80
C ASN A 33 -3.29 -2.15 3.72
N THR A 34 -3.50 -1.50 2.58
CA THR A 34 -3.17 -0.07 2.38
C THR A 34 -4.34 0.75 1.88
N SER A 35 -5.12 0.20 0.94
CA SER A 35 -6.32 0.84 0.37
C SER A 35 -6.09 2.31 -0.02
N THR A 36 -5.10 2.59 -0.87
CA THR A 36 -4.58 3.97 -1.10
C THR A 36 -5.42 4.84 -2.03
N PHE A 37 -6.54 4.35 -2.58
CA PHE A 37 -7.44 5.12 -3.45
C PHE A 37 -8.55 5.79 -2.64
N THR A 38 -8.14 6.60 -1.67
CA THR A 38 -8.98 7.31 -0.71
C THR A 38 -8.18 8.49 -0.16
N GLU A 39 -8.86 9.54 0.30
CA GLU A 39 -8.21 10.67 0.96
C GLU A 39 -7.63 10.29 2.34
N TYR A 40 -8.26 9.31 3.00
CA TYR A 40 -7.85 8.81 4.31
C TYR A 40 -7.94 7.29 4.38
N THR A 41 -6.93 6.66 4.97
CA THR A 41 -6.86 5.20 5.15
C THR A 41 -6.31 4.85 6.53
N VAL A 42 -6.56 3.63 6.98
CA VAL A 42 -6.13 3.10 8.27
C VAL A 42 -5.26 1.88 8.00
N LEU A 43 -4.02 1.89 8.49
CA LEU A 43 -3.05 0.82 8.32
C LEU A 43 -2.52 0.32 9.67
N ASP A 44 -2.04 -0.92 9.69
CA ASP A 44 -1.16 -1.38 10.76
C ASP A 44 0.14 -0.56 10.73
N SER A 45 0.58 -0.08 11.89
CA SER A 45 1.85 0.64 12.06
C SER A 45 3.06 -0.08 11.44
N ALA A 46 3.06 -1.42 11.37
CA ALA A 46 4.11 -2.21 10.75
C ALA A 46 4.18 -2.05 9.22
N CYS A 47 3.10 -1.57 8.59
CA CYS A 47 3.03 -1.27 7.16
C CYS A 47 3.37 0.19 6.84
N VAL A 48 3.76 0.99 7.83
CA VAL A 48 4.05 2.42 7.67
C VAL A 48 5.54 2.68 7.87
N VAL A 49 6.18 3.24 6.85
CA VAL A 49 7.57 3.70 6.93
C VAL A 49 7.59 5.22 7.05
N LYS A 50 8.15 5.74 8.14
CA LYS A 50 8.38 7.17 8.31
C LYS A 50 9.49 7.62 7.36
N ILE A 51 9.22 8.63 6.55
CA ILE A 51 10.17 9.25 5.61
C ILE A 51 10.49 10.70 6.02
N ASP A 52 11.47 11.31 5.35
CA ASP A 52 11.80 12.72 5.51
C ASP A 52 10.59 13.61 5.15
N PRO A 53 10.15 14.52 6.03
CA PRO A 53 9.04 15.43 5.75
C PRO A 53 9.27 16.38 4.57
N ASN A 54 10.52 16.61 4.17
CA ASN A 54 10.88 17.45 3.02
C ASN A 54 10.95 16.67 1.70
N ALA A 55 10.77 15.35 1.72
CA ALA A 55 10.85 14.53 0.52
C ALA A 55 9.65 14.78 -0.41
N PRO A 56 9.85 14.72 -1.74
CA PRO A 56 8.79 14.97 -2.70
C PRO A 56 7.82 13.77 -2.77
N LEU A 57 6.70 13.84 -2.03
CA LEU A 57 5.77 12.73 -1.80
C LEU A 57 5.26 12.05 -3.07
N LYS A 58 5.01 12.82 -4.15
CA LYS A 58 4.49 12.30 -5.41
C LYS A 58 5.43 11.26 -6.02
N GLN A 59 6.74 11.52 -6.01
CA GLN A 59 7.78 10.61 -6.49
C GLN A 59 8.02 9.48 -5.49
N MET A 60 8.03 9.79 -4.19
CA MET A 60 8.28 8.80 -3.13
C MET A 60 7.21 7.69 -3.11
N SER A 61 5.97 7.98 -3.53
CA SER A 61 4.91 6.98 -3.62
C SER A 61 5.29 5.74 -4.45
N LEU A 62 6.16 5.89 -5.46
CA LEU A 62 6.61 4.81 -6.34
C LEU A 62 7.53 3.80 -5.63
N LEU A 63 8.16 4.20 -4.53
CA LEU A 63 9.05 3.34 -3.74
C LEU A 63 8.29 2.31 -2.90
N SER A 64 6.97 2.42 -2.78
CA SER A 64 6.16 1.52 -1.94
C SER A 64 5.95 0.12 -2.56
N CYS A 65 6.21 -0.07 -3.85
CA CYS A 65 5.96 -1.35 -4.53
C CYS A 65 6.99 -1.64 -5.64
N GLY A 66 6.67 -1.34 -6.91
CA GLY A 66 7.42 -1.85 -8.06
C GLY A 66 8.88 -1.39 -8.14
N VAL A 67 9.16 -0.11 -7.86
CA VAL A 67 10.52 0.44 -7.97
C VAL A 67 11.47 -0.21 -6.97
N SER A 68 11.07 -0.26 -5.70
CA SER A 68 11.88 -0.88 -4.65
C SER A 68 12.05 -2.38 -4.87
N THR A 69 11.02 -3.06 -5.40
CA THR A 69 11.10 -4.48 -5.76
C THR A 69 12.14 -4.72 -6.86
N GLY A 70 12.11 -3.94 -7.94
CA GLY A 70 13.08 -4.07 -9.04
C GLY A 70 14.52 -3.80 -8.60
N VAL A 71 14.73 -2.72 -7.83
CA VAL A 71 16.05 -2.38 -7.26
C VAL A 71 16.52 -3.49 -6.31
N GLY A 72 15.64 -3.97 -5.44
CA GLY A 72 15.94 -5.06 -4.52
C GLY A 72 16.26 -6.37 -5.23
N ALA A 73 15.57 -6.68 -6.34
CA ALA A 73 15.85 -7.85 -7.15
C ALA A 73 17.28 -7.81 -7.71
N ALA A 74 17.73 -6.66 -8.21
CA ALA A 74 19.08 -6.51 -8.75
C ALA A 74 20.17 -6.50 -7.66
N TRP A 75 20.00 -5.69 -6.60
CA TRP A 75 21.03 -5.51 -5.58
C TRP A 75 21.03 -6.57 -4.49
N ASN A 76 19.87 -6.93 -3.96
CA ASN A 76 19.78 -7.81 -2.80
C ASN A 76 19.71 -9.28 -3.21
N THR A 77 18.90 -9.60 -4.22
CA THR A 77 18.66 -10.99 -4.66
C THR A 77 19.73 -11.45 -5.65
N ALA A 78 19.84 -10.81 -6.81
CA ALA A 78 20.77 -11.19 -7.87
C ALA A 78 22.22 -10.75 -7.60
N LYS A 79 22.42 -9.77 -6.70
CA LYS A 79 23.74 -9.23 -6.31
C LYS A 79 24.59 -8.85 -7.53
N VAL A 80 23.98 -8.17 -8.49
CA VAL A 80 24.60 -7.77 -9.76
C VAL A 80 25.95 -7.09 -9.51
N LYS A 81 26.95 -7.47 -10.32
CA LYS A 81 28.31 -6.90 -10.29
C LYS A 81 28.55 -6.08 -11.54
N GLU A 82 29.42 -5.09 -11.40
CA GLU A 82 29.89 -4.27 -12.52
C GLU A 82 30.50 -5.14 -13.63
N GLY A 83 30.29 -4.72 -14.88
CA GLY A 83 30.79 -5.43 -16.07
C GLY A 83 30.08 -6.73 -16.41
N LYS A 84 28.99 -7.10 -15.71
CA LYS A 84 28.18 -8.28 -16.04
C LYS A 84 27.02 -7.94 -16.95
N THR A 85 26.75 -8.82 -17.92
CA THR A 85 25.57 -8.75 -18.79
C THR A 85 24.36 -9.31 -18.06
N ILE A 86 23.25 -8.57 -18.06
CA ILE A 86 21.99 -8.92 -17.38
C ILE A 86 20.85 -8.92 -18.40
N ALA A 87 19.95 -9.91 -18.29
CA ALA A 87 18.69 -9.94 -19.03
C ALA A 87 17.54 -9.56 -18.08
N VAL A 88 16.64 -8.69 -18.55
CA VAL A 88 15.42 -8.29 -17.84
C VAL A 88 14.24 -8.63 -18.76
N PHE A 89 13.23 -9.29 -18.20
CA PHE A 89 12.04 -9.76 -18.90
C PHE A 89 10.81 -9.00 -18.42
#